data_AF-A0A081A8E0-F1
#
_entry.id   AF-A0A081A8E0-F1
#
_cell.length_a   1.000
_cell.length_b   1.000
_cell.length_c   1.000
_cell.angle_alpha   90.00
_cell.angle_beta   90.00
_cell.angle_gamma   90.00
#
_symmetry.space_group_name_H-M   'P 1'
#
loop_
_entity.id
_entity.type
_entity.pdbx_description
1 polymer ?
#
loop_
_entity_poly.entity_id
_entity_poly.type
_entity_poly.pdbx_seq_one_letter_code
_entity_poly.pdbx_strand_id
1 'polypeptide(L)'
;MTMTRSDGFITVGNLLGWKVERVPLTRHNTGKWMVTRTRFSKLIHCATGASSSTMEKLEAESWPVLTTPELCPRVHRDNCVSLKLQEVDEDTVVLVSNTPQFSRGIHLRHLTMMHRRYSTDEEERRTITYVMVIPDSEANKRSRESEQSRGEVLWVCEGAAYMTLSQIDDSTLRVTYDNCTGCKNELHAQRLLVEWGHEAIRWEQLVTPSRLLSMLKIK
;
A
#
# COMPACT_ATOMS: atom_id res chain seq x y z
N MET A 1 3.37 -12.32 11.47
CA MET A 1 2.20 -12.96 10.82
C MET A 1 2.72 -13.74 9.62
N THR A 2 2.85 -15.06 9.74
CA THR A 2 3.33 -15.92 8.64
C THR A 2 2.18 -16.09 7.66
N MET A 3 2.27 -15.50 6.47
CA MET A 3 1.21 -15.58 5.46
C MET A 3 1.23 -16.96 4.79
N THR A 4 0.19 -17.75 5.02
CA THR A 4 -0.09 -18.96 4.24
C THR A 4 -0.52 -18.59 2.83
N ARG A 5 0.01 -19.36 1.86
CA ARG A 5 -0.26 -19.28 0.41
C ARG A 5 -1.76 -19.50 0.14
N SER A 6 -2.25 -18.81 -0.88
CA SER A 6 -3.66 -18.56 -1.22
C SER A 6 -4.51 -19.78 -1.56
N ASP A 7 -5.75 -19.80 -1.04
CA ASP A 7 -6.93 -20.46 -1.66
C ASP A 7 -8.26 -19.68 -1.47
N GLY A 8 -8.21 -18.42 -1.00
CA GLY A 8 -9.42 -17.71 -0.50
C GLY A 8 -9.87 -16.44 -1.23
N PHE A 9 -9.19 -16.01 -2.30
CA PHE A 9 -9.55 -14.77 -2.99
C PHE A 9 -10.71 -14.99 -3.97
N ILE A 10 -11.77 -14.19 -3.83
CA ILE A 10 -12.87 -14.09 -4.79
C ILE A 10 -12.75 -12.79 -5.58
N THR A 11 -12.93 -12.85 -6.90
CA THR A 11 -13.01 -11.65 -7.74
C THR A 11 -14.31 -10.92 -7.47
N VAL A 12 -14.24 -9.62 -7.19
CA VAL A 12 -15.42 -8.79 -6.88
C VAL A 12 -15.69 -7.70 -7.91
N GLY A 13 -14.75 -7.45 -8.83
CA GLY A 13 -14.98 -6.55 -9.95
C GLY A 13 -13.70 -5.94 -10.50
N ASN A 14 -13.85 -4.81 -11.17
CA ASN A 14 -12.77 -4.00 -11.71
C ASN A 14 -12.95 -2.53 -11.33
N LEU A 15 -11.85 -1.83 -11.06
CA LEU A 15 -11.81 -0.42 -10.71
C LEU A 15 -10.73 0.29 -11.54
N LEU A 16 -11.13 1.08 -12.55
CA LEU A 16 -10.20 1.80 -13.45
C LEU A 16 -9.06 0.92 -14.03
N GLY A 17 -9.41 -0.28 -14.46
CA GLY A 17 -8.47 -1.25 -15.03
C GLY A 17 -7.72 -2.11 -14.00
N TRP A 18 -7.95 -1.91 -12.70
CA TRP A 18 -7.48 -2.81 -11.65
C TRP A 18 -8.52 -3.91 -11.41
N LYS A 19 -8.13 -5.17 -11.55
CA LYS A 19 -8.90 -6.31 -11.08
C LYS A 19 -8.90 -6.30 -9.55
N VAL A 20 -10.08 -6.41 -8.95
CA VAL A 20 -10.28 -6.37 -7.49
C VAL A 20 -10.70 -7.75 -7.00
N GLU A 21 -9.96 -8.25 -6.03
CA GLU A 21 -10.20 -9.53 -5.37
C GLU A 21 -10.24 -9.32 -3.85
N ARG A 22 -11.06 -10.09 -3.13
CA ARG A 22 -11.09 -10.05 -1.67
C ARG A 22 -11.18 -11.44 -1.08
N VAL A 23 -10.72 -11.60 0.16
CA VAL A 23 -11.01 -12.80 0.95
C VAL A 23 -12.30 -12.56 1.74
N PRO A 24 -13.20 -13.55 1.89
CA PRO A 24 -14.32 -13.44 2.80
C PRO A 24 -13.88 -13.02 4.20
N LEU A 25 -14.68 -12.20 4.88
CA LEU A 25 -14.32 -11.70 6.20
C LEU A 25 -14.21 -12.85 7.19
N THR A 26 -13.08 -12.88 7.89
CA THR A 26 -12.82 -13.83 8.96
C THR A 26 -12.81 -13.09 10.29
N ARG A 27 -13.20 -13.78 11.36
CA ARG A 27 -13.12 -13.21 12.70
C ARG A 27 -11.64 -13.20 13.13
N HIS A 28 -11.17 -12.06 13.63
CA HIS A 28 -9.83 -11.94 14.20
C HIS A 28 -9.69 -12.84 15.44
N ASN A 29 -8.48 -13.29 15.74
CA ASN A 29 -8.20 -14.26 16.83
C ASN A 29 -8.67 -13.79 18.21
N THR A 30 -8.74 -12.48 18.44
CA THR A 30 -9.25 -11.89 19.70
C THR A 30 -10.78 -11.89 19.80
N GLY A 31 -11.49 -12.30 18.75
CA GLY A 31 -12.95 -12.35 18.68
C GLY A 31 -13.65 -11.00 18.53
N LYS A 32 -12.96 -9.89 18.82
CA LYS A 32 -13.54 -8.53 18.87
C LYS A 32 -13.66 -7.84 17.51
N TRP A 33 -12.85 -8.24 16.53
CA TRP A 33 -12.75 -7.61 15.22
C TRP A 33 -12.85 -8.66 14.12
N MET A 34 -13.04 -8.23 12.89
CA MET A 34 -12.88 -9.06 11.70
C MET A 34 -11.61 -8.64 10.96
N VAL A 35 -11.10 -9.51 10.09
CA VAL A 35 -9.99 -9.20 9.20
C VAL A 35 -10.52 -9.08 7.79
N THR A 36 -10.22 -7.96 7.15
CA THR A 36 -10.44 -7.78 5.71
C THR A 36 -9.12 -7.94 4.98
N ARG A 37 -9.16 -8.59 3.82
CA ARG A 37 -8.04 -8.67 2.89
C ARG A 37 -8.52 -8.40 1.47
N THR A 38 -7.86 -7.50 0.77
CA THR A 38 -8.21 -7.12 -0.60
C THR A 38 -6.93 -7.04 -1.44
N ARG A 39 -7.02 -7.53 -2.67
CA ARG A 39 -5.95 -7.48 -3.64
C ARG A 39 -6.44 -6.76 -4.89
N PHE A 40 -5.66 -5.77 -5.31
CA PHE A 40 -5.81 -5.11 -6.59
C PHE A 40 -4.70 -5.64 -7.50
N SER A 41 -5.00 -5.94 -8.76
CA SER A 41 -3.98 -6.30 -9.73
C SER A 41 -4.22 -5.66 -11.08
N LYS A 42 -3.13 -5.30 -11.77
CA LYS A 42 -3.19 -4.68 -13.09
C LYS A 42 -1.99 -5.12 -13.92
N LEU A 43 -2.20 -5.29 -15.22
CA LEU A 43 -1.13 -5.49 -16.19
C LEU A 43 -0.74 -4.13 -16.78
N ILE A 44 0.56 -3.89 -16.88
CA ILE A 44 1.16 -2.74 -17.54
C ILE A 44 1.84 -3.25 -18.80
N HIS A 45 1.32 -2.84 -19.95
CA HIS A 45 1.93 -3.12 -21.24
C HIS A 45 2.94 -2.04 -21.60
N CYS A 46 4.11 -2.48 -22.04
CA CYS A 46 5.20 -1.65 -22.51
C CYS A 46 5.65 -2.09 -23.91
N ALA A 47 6.59 -1.36 -24.51
CA ALA A 47 7.15 -1.77 -25.79
C ALA A 47 7.91 -3.11 -25.64
N THR A 48 7.94 -3.91 -26.70
CA THR A 48 8.69 -5.17 -26.72
C THR A 48 10.16 -4.95 -26.37
N GLY A 49 10.67 -5.73 -25.42
CA GLY A 49 12.02 -5.60 -24.86
C GLY A 49 12.19 -4.47 -23.84
N ALA A 50 11.14 -3.71 -23.52
CA ALA A 50 11.23 -2.55 -22.63
C ALA A 50 10.78 -2.83 -21.18
N SER A 51 10.35 -4.06 -20.84
CA SER A 51 9.79 -4.36 -19.52
C SER A 51 10.77 -4.10 -18.38
N SER A 52 12.05 -4.47 -18.51
CA SER A 52 13.08 -4.16 -17.52
C SER A 52 13.24 -2.64 -17.29
N SER A 53 13.42 -1.87 -18.36
CA SER A 53 13.57 -0.40 -18.26
C SER A 53 12.31 0.30 -17.74
N THR A 54 11.14 -0.27 -18.00
CA THR A 54 9.86 0.25 -17.50
C THR A 54 9.74 -0.05 -16.01
N MET A 55 10.15 -1.23 -15.57
CA MET A 55 10.15 -1.64 -14.16
C MET A 55 11.10 -0.76 -13.34
N GLU A 56 12.30 -0.48 -13.85
CA GLU A 56 13.28 0.42 -13.20
C GLU A 56 12.74 1.85 -13.04
N LYS A 57 12.03 2.37 -14.04
CA LYS A 57 11.38 3.69 -13.93
C LYS A 57 10.28 3.68 -12.88
N LEU A 58 9.38 2.70 -12.93
CA LEU A 58 8.32 2.56 -11.93
C LEU A 58 8.91 2.43 -10.53
N GLU A 59 10.01 1.70 -10.38
CA GLU A 59 10.72 1.54 -9.12
C GLU A 59 11.27 2.86 -8.60
N ALA A 60 12.03 3.57 -9.44
CA ALA A 60 12.64 4.85 -9.10
C ALA A 60 11.61 5.90 -8.67
N GLU A 61 10.42 5.90 -9.29
CA GLU A 61 9.33 6.81 -8.91
C GLU A 61 8.52 6.31 -7.71
N SER A 62 8.36 5.00 -7.53
CA SER A 62 7.55 4.44 -6.45
C SER A 62 8.17 4.66 -5.08
N TRP A 63 9.47 4.45 -4.94
CA TRP A 63 10.11 4.51 -3.63
C TRP A 63 9.99 5.90 -2.98
N PRO A 64 10.28 7.02 -3.67
CA PRO A 64 10.03 8.35 -3.13
C PRO A 64 8.56 8.63 -2.84
N VAL A 65 7.64 8.19 -3.71
CA VAL A 65 6.19 8.37 -3.50
C VAL A 65 5.73 7.71 -2.21
N LEU A 66 6.24 6.53 -1.87
CA LEU A 66 5.82 5.77 -0.69
C LEU A 66 6.57 6.18 0.60
N THR A 67 7.74 6.79 0.51
CA THR A 67 8.62 7.04 1.69
C THR A 67 8.86 8.51 2.01
N THR A 68 8.54 9.42 1.11
CA THR A 68 8.72 10.88 1.31
C THR A 68 7.49 11.43 2.03
N PRO A 69 7.65 12.08 3.21
CA PRO A 69 6.52 12.60 4.01
C PRO A 69 5.55 13.52 3.26
N GLU A 70 6.02 14.25 2.25
CA GLU A 70 5.21 15.16 1.44
C GLU A 70 4.49 14.44 0.27
N LEU A 71 5.01 13.29 -0.15
CA LEU A 71 4.46 12.52 -1.27
C LEU A 71 3.57 11.36 -0.81
N CYS A 72 3.93 10.69 0.28
CA CYS A 72 3.19 9.55 0.82
C CYS A 72 1.72 9.90 1.09
N PRO A 73 1.37 11.05 1.72
CA PRO A 73 -0.02 11.47 1.86
C PRO A 73 -0.79 11.60 0.55
N ARG A 74 -0.11 11.84 -0.59
CA ARG A 74 -0.76 12.03 -1.89
C ARG A 74 -1.32 10.74 -2.48
N VAL A 75 -0.89 9.57 -1.99
CA VAL A 75 -1.52 8.30 -2.37
C VAL A 75 -2.84 8.10 -1.63
N HIS A 76 -2.98 8.68 -0.43
CA HIS A 76 -4.17 8.55 0.38
C HIS A 76 -5.24 9.56 -0.04
N ARG A 77 -6.50 9.20 0.19
CA ARG A 77 -7.64 10.10 -0.04
C ARG A 77 -7.79 11.13 1.07
N ASP A 78 -7.61 10.70 2.31
CA ASP A 78 -7.78 11.54 3.49
C ASP A 78 -6.55 12.41 3.73
N ASN A 79 -6.73 13.53 4.44
CA ASN A 79 -5.65 14.42 4.83
C ASN A 79 -4.71 13.73 5.84
N CYS A 80 -3.80 12.90 5.35
CA CYS A 80 -2.78 12.26 6.15
C CYS A 80 -1.60 13.22 6.37
N VAL A 81 -1.12 13.33 7.60
CA VAL A 81 0.17 13.97 7.89
C VAL A 81 1.15 12.87 8.23
N SER A 82 2.18 12.72 7.40
CA SER A 82 3.26 11.76 7.63
C SER A 82 4.53 12.49 8.05
N LEU A 83 5.35 11.84 8.88
CA LEU A 83 6.70 12.27 9.21
C LEU A 83 7.63 11.06 9.14
N LYS A 84 8.85 11.28 8.66
CA LYS A 84 9.91 10.28 8.67
C LYS A 84 10.58 10.27 10.03
N LEU A 85 10.47 9.17 10.75
CA LEU A 85 11.10 9.01 12.06
C LEU A 85 12.53 8.52 11.93
N GLN A 86 12.78 7.61 10.99
CA GLN A 86 14.07 6.98 10.84
C GLN A 86 14.26 6.44 9.42
N GLU A 87 15.46 6.62 8.88
CA GLU A 87 16.00 5.81 7.78
C GLU A 87 16.87 4.75 8.44
N VAL A 88 16.46 3.48 8.33
CA VAL A 88 17.19 2.37 8.94
C VAL A 88 18.36 1.97 8.04
N ASP A 89 18.08 1.90 6.73
CA ASP A 89 19.02 1.66 5.65
C ASP A 89 18.43 2.21 4.32
N GLU A 90 19.10 1.94 3.19
CA GLU A 90 18.67 2.40 1.86
C GLU A 90 17.31 1.86 1.40
N ASP A 91 16.88 0.73 1.97
CA ASP A 91 15.68 -0.01 1.58
C ASP A 91 14.60 0.02 2.66
N THR A 92 14.83 0.69 3.80
CA THR A 92 13.96 0.61 4.97
C THR A 92 13.79 1.96 5.66
N VAL A 93 12.53 2.41 5.77
CA VAL A 93 12.14 3.68 6.38
C VAL A 93 11.02 3.46 7.38
N VAL A 94 11.09 4.14 8.53
CA VAL A 94 10.01 4.18 9.51
C VAL A 94 9.32 5.54 9.44
N LEU A 95 8.02 5.51 9.18
CA LEU A 95 7.15 6.67 9.14
C LEU A 95 6.17 6.65 10.31
N VAL A 96 5.78 7.83 10.79
CA VAL A 96 4.57 8.02 11.59
C VAL A 96 3.55 8.76 10.74
N SER A 97 2.32 8.29 10.74
CA SER A 97 1.21 8.90 10.00
C SER A 97 0.06 9.22 10.93
N ASN A 98 -0.56 10.38 10.71
CA ASN A 98 -1.74 10.88 11.41
C ASN A 98 -2.85 11.19 10.42
N THR A 99 -3.99 10.51 10.56
CA THR A 99 -5.19 10.77 9.75
C THR A 99 -6.30 11.31 10.65
N PRO A 100 -6.71 12.58 10.49
CA PRO A 100 -7.82 13.16 11.23
C PRO A 100 -9.15 12.55 10.77
N GLN A 101 -9.91 12.00 11.70
CA GLN A 101 -11.31 11.63 11.50
C GLN A 101 -12.20 12.73 12.09
N PHE A 102 -12.31 13.85 11.38
CA PHE A 102 -13.00 15.06 11.85
C PHE A 102 -14.44 14.81 12.29
N SER A 103 -15.17 13.91 11.61
CA SER A 103 -16.55 13.55 11.98
C SER A 103 -16.67 12.82 13.33
N ARG A 104 -15.55 12.39 13.91
CA ARG A 104 -15.48 11.65 15.17
C ARG A 104 -14.65 12.36 16.24
N GLY A 105 -14.03 13.50 15.92
CA GLY A 105 -13.12 14.20 16.83
C GLY A 105 -11.93 13.35 17.27
N ILE A 106 -11.50 12.38 16.44
CA ILE A 106 -10.34 11.53 16.73
C ILE A 106 -9.30 11.61 15.61
N HIS A 107 -8.05 11.40 15.96
CA HIS A 107 -6.91 11.26 15.07
C HIS A 107 -6.44 9.81 15.11
N LEU A 108 -6.48 9.12 13.96
CA LEU A 108 -5.82 7.82 13.84
C LEU A 108 -4.32 8.05 13.68
N ARG A 109 -3.52 7.34 14.47
CA ARG A 109 -2.06 7.37 14.37
C ARG A 109 -1.49 5.97 14.20
N HIS A 110 -0.52 5.81 13.32
CA HIS A 110 0.24 4.56 13.19
C HIS A 110 1.70 4.81 12.88
N LEU A 111 2.54 3.87 13.31
CA LEU A 111 3.90 3.72 12.80
C LEU A 111 3.85 2.73 11.65
N THR A 112 4.47 3.08 10.52
CA THR A 112 4.61 2.19 9.37
C THR A 112 6.08 1.97 9.09
N MET A 113 6.49 0.71 9.07
CA MET A 113 7.76 0.30 8.49
C MET A 113 7.55 0.05 7.00
N MET A 114 8.18 0.88 6.18
CA MET A 114 8.29 0.72 4.73
C MET A 114 9.59 -0.01 4.43
N HIS A 115 9.54 -1.09 3.67
CA HIS A 115 10.71 -1.83 3.23
C HIS A 115 10.55 -2.22 1.76
N ARG A 116 11.57 -2.02 0.91
CA ARG A 116 11.57 -2.57 -0.45
C ARG A 116 12.48 -3.78 -0.54
N ARG A 117 12.02 -4.81 -1.23
CA ARG A 117 12.74 -6.07 -1.41
C ARG A 117 12.81 -6.41 -2.89
N TYR A 118 13.99 -6.86 -3.31
CA TYR A 118 14.25 -7.44 -4.62
C TYR A 118 14.27 -8.97 -4.52
N SER A 119 13.59 -9.65 -5.44
CA SER A 119 13.55 -11.12 -5.48
C SER A 119 13.26 -11.66 -6.87
N THR A 120 13.36 -12.98 -7.01
CA THR A 120 12.72 -13.75 -8.09
C THR A 120 11.52 -14.52 -7.54
N ASP A 121 10.46 -14.68 -8.33
CA ASP A 121 9.33 -15.54 -7.95
C ASP A 121 9.59 -17.01 -8.31
N GLU A 122 8.60 -17.88 -8.07
CA GLU A 122 8.68 -19.32 -8.35
C GLU A 122 8.88 -19.65 -9.84
N GLU A 123 8.64 -18.69 -10.74
CA GLU A 123 8.84 -18.81 -12.18
C GLU A 123 10.11 -18.06 -12.64
N GLU A 124 11.03 -17.75 -11.71
CA GLU A 124 12.28 -17.01 -11.93
C GLU A 124 12.08 -15.60 -12.50
N ARG A 125 10.90 -15.01 -12.30
CA ARG A 125 10.61 -13.65 -12.75
C ARG A 125 11.11 -12.64 -11.75
N ARG A 126 11.77 -11.58 -12.23
CA ARG A 126 12.18 -10.44 -11.41
C ARG A 126 10.96 -9.81 -10.73
N THR A 127 11.07 -9.60 -9.42
CA THR A 127 10.05 -8.96 -8.59
C THR A 127 10.67 -7.89 -7.69
N ILE A 128 9.90 -6.83 -7.46
CA ILE A 128 10.18 -5.79 -6.48
C ILE A 128 8.94 -5.65 -5.61
N THR A 129 9.08 -5.81 -4.29
CA THR A 129 7.96 -5.70 -3.35
C THR A 129 8.22 -4.58 -2.34
N TYR A 130 7.31 -3.62 -2.30
CA TYR A 130 7.19 -2.63 -1.23
C TYR A 130 6.31 -3.23 -0.13
N VAL A 131 6.93 -3.54 0.99
CA VAL A 131 6.32 -4.07 2.21
C VAL A 131 6.02 -2.89 3.13
N MET A 132 4.75 -2.75 3.51
CA MET A 132 4.28 -1.68 4.39
C MET A 132 3.57 -2.33 5.56
N VAL A 133 4.20 -2.33 6.73
CA VAL A 133 3.66 -3.02 7.92
C VAL A 133 3.50 -2.04 9.05
N ILE A 134 2.42 -2.18 9.81
CA ILE A 134 2.22 -1.49 11.08
C ILE A 134 2.71 -2.44 12.20
N PRO A 135 3.95 -2.29 12.70
CA PRO A 135 4.48 -3.18 13.72
C PRO A 135 3.92 -2.83 15.11
N ASP A 136 3.49 -3.82 15.87
CA ASP A 136 3.17 -3.68 17.30
C ASP A 136 4.20 -4.41 18.17
N SER A 137 5.42 -3.87 18.19
CA SER A 137 6.47 -4.38 19.09
C SER A 137 6.27 -3.87 20.52
N GLU A 138 6.82 -4.59 21.50
CA GLU A 138 6.83 -4.14 22.90
C GLU A 138 7.50 -2.77 23.07
N ALA A 139 8.50 -2.45 22.24
CA ALA A 139 9.13 -1.13 22.24
C ALA A 139 8.18 -0.03 21.75
N ASN A 140 7.45 -0.28 20.66
CA ASN A 140 6.41 0.63 20.17
C ASN A 140 5.34 0.83 21.26
N LYS A 141 4.85 -0.25 21.86
CA LYS A 141 3.85 -0.20 22.94
C LYS A 141 4.29 0.69 24.11
N ARG A 142 5.51 0.49 24.62
CA ARG A 142 6.07 1.34 25.70
C ARG A 142 6.15 2.81 25.29
N SER A 143 6.57 3.09 24.06
CA SER A 143 6.63 4.47 23.55
C SER A 143 5.25 5.13 23.54
N ARG A 144 4.21 4.42 23.11
CA ARG A 144 2.82 4.94 23.10
C ARG A 144 2.28 5.17 24.50
N GLU A 145 2.53 4.23 25.41
CA GLU A 145 2.10 4.33 26.82
C GLU A 145 2.79 5.49 27.55
N SER A 146 3.99 5.88 27.12
CA SER A 146 4.71 7.04 27.65
C SER A 146 4.23 8.39 27.11
N GLU A 147 3.50 8.41 25.98
CA GLU A 147 2.93 9.64 25.45
C GLU A 147 1.81 10.12 26.38
N GLN A 148 1.86 11.39 26.82
CA GLN A 148 0.78 11.98 27.61
C GLN A 148 -0.54 11.82 26.86
N SER A 149 -1.58 11.33 27.55
CA SER A 149 -2.86 11.02 26.92
C SER A 149 -3.49 12.26 26.30
N ARG A 150 -3.29 12.44 25.00
CA ARG A 150 -4.12 13.30 24.18
C ARG A 150 -5.36 12.46 23.85
N GLY A 151 -6.45 12.68 24.59
CA GLY A 151 -7.68 11.86 24.53
C GLY A 151 -8.35 11.74 23.15
N GLU A 152 -7.80 12.41 22.15
CA GLU A 152 -8.25 12.44 20.76
C GLU A 152 -7.41 11.54 19.85
N VAL A 153 -6.31 10.91 20.30
CA VAL A 153 -5.45 10.06 19.45
C VAL A 153 -5.74 8.57 19.66
N LEU A 154 -6.09 7.86 18.60
CA LEU A 154 -6.24 6.41 18.58
C LEU A 154 -5.11 5.75 17.78
N TRP A 155 -4.32 4.92 18.45
CA TRP A 155 -3.24 4.18 17.82
C TRP A 155 -3.74 2.95 17.08
N VAL A 156 -3.38 2.84 15.80
CA VAL A 156 -3.56 1.62 15.00
C VAL A 156 -2.29 0.79 15.12
N CYS A 157 -2.46 -0.48 15.51
CA CYS A 157 -1.37 -1.40 15.82
C CYS A 157 -1.34 -2.63 14.90
N GLU A 158 -2.23 -2.69 13.92
CA GLU A 158 -2.31 -3.85 13.02
C GLU A 158 -2.67 -3.40 11.61
N GLY A 159 -1.93 -3.92 10.65
CA GLY A 159 -2.17 -3.67 9.24
C GLY A 159 -0.92 -4.00 8.43
N ALA A 160 -1.15 -4.46 7.21
CA ALA A 160 -0.08 -4.61 6.24
C ALA A 160 -0.60 -4.35 4.83
N ALA A 161 0.28 -3.81 4.00
CA ALA A 161 0.07 -3.63 2.59
C ALA A 161 1.34 -4.03 1.83
N TYR A 162 1.17 -4.66 0.67
CA TYR A 162 2.24 -5.16 -0.18
C TYR A 162 1.97 -4.71 -1.60
N MET A 163 2.86 -3.90 -2.15
CA MET A 163 2.83 -3.53 -3.54
C MET A 163 3.97 -4.22 -4.28
N THR A 164 3.64 -5.10 -5.23
CA THR A 164 4.62 -5.90 -5.96
C THR A 164 4.58 -5.57 -7.43
N LEU A 165 5.73 -5.23 -7.99
CA LEU A 165 6.00 -5.21 -9.43
C LEU A 165 6.58 -6.57 -9.81
N SER A 166 6.08 -7.19 -10.88
CA SER A 166 6.58 -8.47 -11.41
C SER A 166 6.77 -8.37 -12.92
N GLN A 167 7.93 -8.77 -13.41
CA GLN A 167 8.22 -8.81 -14.84
C GLN A 167 7.70 -10.11 -15.45
N ILE A 168 6.55 -10.05 -16.14
CA ILE A 168 5.88 -11.25 -16.68
C ILE A 168 6.58 -11.75 -17.94
N ASP A 169 6.88 -10.82 -18.85
CA ASP A 169 7.59 -11.08 -20.11
C ASP A 169 8.36 -9.82 -20.55
N ASP A 170 8.86 -9.81 -21.79
CA ASP A 170 9.64 -8.71 -22.34
C ASP A 170 8.84 -7.42 -22.62
N SER A 171 7.51 -7.47 -22.54
CA SER A 171 6.58 -6.40 -22.87
C SER A 171 5.49 -6.17 -21.81
N THR A 172 5.44 -6.98 -20.75
CA THR A 172 4.38 -6.95 -19.74
C THR A 172 4.94 -6.98 -18.33
N LEU A 173 4.49 -6.03 -17.52
CA LEU A 173 4.64 -6.06 -16.07
C LEU A 173 3.28 -6.32 -15.42
N ARG A 174 3.29 -6.95 -14.25
CA ARG A 174 2.13 -7.04 -13.36
C ARG A 174 2.40 -6.20 -12.13
N VAL A 175 1.39 -5.45 -11.70
CA VAL A 175 1.37 -4.82 -10.39
C VAL A 175 0.30 -5.50 -9.56
N THR A 176 0.63 -5.83 -8.31
CA THR A 176 -0.34 -6.28 -7.31
C THR A 176 -0.25 -5.41 -6.07
N TYR A 177 -1.39 -4.97 -5.53
CA TYR A 177 -1.51 -4.26 -4.27
C TYR A 177 -2.39 -5.05 -3.32
N ASP A 178 -1.79 -5.77 -2.37
CA ASP A 178 -2.46 -6.62 -1.38
C ASP A 178 -2.51 -5.90 -0.04
N ASN A 179 -3.69 -5.78 0.57
CA ASN A 179 -3.91 -5.08 1.82
C ASN A 179 -4.64 -5.99 2.80
N CYS A 180 -4.24 -5.94 4.07
CA CYS A 180 -4.99 -6.56 5.16
C CYS A 180 -4.97 -5.71 6.43
N THR A 181 -6.12 -5.60 7.09
CA THR A 181 -6.23 -4.95 8.41
C THR A 181 -7.47 -5.44 9.16
N GLY A 182 -7.53 -5.10 10.45
CA GLY A 182 -8.70 -5.29 11.28
C GLY A 182 -9.83 -4.32 10.91
N CYS A 183 -11.06 -4.82 10.85
CA CYS A 183 -12.27 -4.04 10.60
C CYS A 183 -13.38 -4.42 11.59
N LYS A 184 -14.40 -3.55 11.71
CA LYS A 184 -15.47 -3.70 12.72
C LYS A 184 -16.60 -4.60 12.23
N ASN A 185 -16.98 -4.41 10.97
CA ASN A 185 -18.14 -5.01 10.31
C ASN A 185 -17.91 -4.96 8.79
N GLU A 186 -18.80 -5.61 8.02
CA GLU A 186 -18.75 -5.64 6.56
C GLU A 186 -18.74 -4.22 5.96
N LEU A 187 -19.52 -3.29 6.52
CA LEU A 187 -19.55 -1.90 6.04
C LEU A 187 -18.19 -1.21 6.17
N HIS A 188 -17.47 -1.45 7.28
CA HIS A 188 -16.12 -0.92 7.44
C HIS A 188 -15.15 -1.56 6.44
N ALA A 189 -15.25 -2.87 6.20
CA ALA A 189 -14.43 -3.55 5.21
C ALA A 189 -14.66 -3.01 3.78
N GLN A 190 -15.91 -2.72 3.41
CA GLN A 190 -16.23 -2.14 2.11
C GLN A 190 -15.69 -0.73 1.93
N ARG A 191 -15.66 0.09 2.99
CA ARG A 191 -15.02 1.42 2.96
C ARG A 191 -13.51 1.30 2.75
N LEU A 192 -12.85 0.41 3.50
CA LEU A 192 -11.42 0.14 3.33
C LEU A 192 -11.08 -0.34 1.91
N LEU A 193 -11.93 -1.19 1.31
CA LEU A 193 -11.75 -1.60 -0.09
C LEU A 193 -11.75 -0.40 -1.03
N VAL A 194 -12.67 0.55 -0.85
CA VAL A 194 -12.72 1.77 -1.69
C VAL A 194 -11.49 2.63 -1.45
N GLU A 195 -11.08 2.83 -0.20
CA GLU A 195 -9.87 3.59 0.17
C GLU A 195 -8.60 3.00 -0.46
N TRP A 196 -8.38 1.70 -0.33
CA TRP A 196 -7.23 1.03 -0.94
C TRP A 196 -7.27 1.02 -2.47
N GLY A 197 -8.47 0.96 -3.06
CA GLY A 197 -8.64 1.15 -4.49
C GLY A 197 -8.18 2.53 -4.95
N HIS A 198 -8.53 3.58 -4.19
CA HIS A 198 -8.05 4.94 -4.46
C HIS A 198 -6.53 5.04 -4.35
N GLU A 199 -5.92 4.40 -3.35
CA GLU A 199 -4.47 4.39 -3.18
C GLU A 199 -3.75 3.75 -4.36
N ALA A 200 -4.21 2.61 -4.85
CA ALA A 200 -3.65 1.96 -6.04
C ALA A 200 -3.69 2.88 -7.27
N ILE A 201 -4.84 3.54 -7.49
CA ILE A 201 -5.04 4.47 -8.61
C ILE A 201 -4.16 5.72 -8.46
N ARG A 202 -4.06 6.28 -7.25
CA ARG A 202 -3.24 7.47 -7.01
C ARG A 202 -1.76 7.18 -7.13
N TRP A 203 -1.29 6.06 -6.60
CA TRP A 203 0.07 5.58 -6.84
C TRP A 203 0.33 5.48 -8.34
N GLU A 204 -0.55 4.79 -9.11
CA GLU A 204 -0.40 4.65 -10.56
C GLU A 204 -0.27 6.03 -11.25
N GLN A 205 -1.11 7.00 -10.88
CA GLN A 205 -1.06 8.36 -11.45
C GLN A 205 0.24 9.11 -11.11
N LEU A 206 0.83 8.84 -9.95
CA LEU A 206 2.05 9.52 -9.49
C LEU A 206 3.30 8.93 -10.13
N VAL A 207 3.34 7.62 -10.37
CA VAL A 207 4.52 6.92 -10.90
C VAL A 207 4.50 6.70 -12.41
N THR A 208 3.33 6.84 -13.04
CA THR A 208 3.23 6.73 -14.50
C THR A 208 3.71 8.03 -15.14
N PRO A 209 4.61 7.97 -16.15
CA PRO A 209 5.05 9.16 -16.86
C PRO A 209 3.85 9.94 -17.40
N SER A 210 3.81 11.25 -17.13
CA SER A 210 2.81 12.15 -17.69
C SER A 210 2.93 12.15 -19.21
N ARG A 211 2.10 11.35 -19.90
CA ARG A 211 1.90 11.46 -21.35
C ARG A 211 1.03 12.68 -21.62
N LEU A 212 1.53 13.87 -21.28
CA LEU A 212 0.99 15.10 -21.85
C LEU A 212 1.18 14.95 -23.36
N LEU A 213 0.09 15.06 -24.11
CA LEU A 213 0.16 15.20 -25.56
C LEU A 213 1.07 16.39 -25.84
N SER A 214 2.33 16.16 -26.17
CA SER A 214 3.18 17.20 -26.73
C SER A 214 2.48 17.63 -28.01
N MET A 215 1.85 18.80 -28.01
CA MET A 215 1.27 19.34 -29.24
C MET A 215 2.41 19.45 -30.24
N LEU A 216 2.42 18.54 -31.21
CA LEU A 216 3.26 18.64 -32.41
C LEU A 216 2.97 20.00 -33.02
N LYS A 217 3.92 20.93 -32.89
CA LYS A 217 3.91 22.14 -33.71
C LYS A 217 4.10 21.68 -35.14
N ILE A 218 2.99 21.59 -35.87
CA ILE A 218 2.99 21.44 -37.32
C ILE A 218 3.75 22.66 -37.85
N LYS A 219 4.89 22.41 -38.48
CA LYS A 219 5.63 23.41 -39.26
C LYS A 219 4.96 23.62 -40.60
#